data_AF-A0A6A5T3F8-F1
#
_entry.id   AF-A0A6A5T3F8-F1
#
_cell.length_a   1.000
_cell.length_b   1.000
_cell.length_c   1.000
_cell.angle_alpha   90.00
_cell.angle_beta   90.00
_cell.angle_gamma   90.00
#
_symmetry.space_group_name_H-M   'P 1'
#
loop_
_entity.id
_entity.type
_entity.pdbx_description
1 polymer ?
#
loop_
_entity_poly.entity_id
_entity_poly.type
_entity_poly.pdbx_seq_one_letter_code
_entity_poly.pdbx_strand_id
1 'polypeptide(L)'
;MTTTIAKQYTRLLAIWPKDALRPNLPFTRAIEHRGLPFGVQPITHASEETSKSNTAAPSQLSSSLPPANLRLEQAQVNALFSLLEDRYSKKYVLSPGVLKPTSAPEYYTKLMEEIEKAPKKTWWEAKVDQWKMKIRWS
;
A
#
# COMPACT_ATOMS: atom_id res chain seq x y z
N MET A 1 15.96 -21.67 11.27
CA MET A 1 16.14 -20.34 10.63
C MET A 1 14.95 -19.92 9.76
N THR A 2 14.22 -20.84 9.13
CA THR A 2 12.96 -20.53 8.44
C THR A 2 11.88 -19.99 9.40
N THR A 3 11.83 -20.55 10.61
CA THR A 3 10.91 -20.12 11.69
C THR A 3 11.12 -18.69 12.16
N THR A 4 12.34 -18.14 12.08
CA THR A 4 12.61 -16.73 12.46
C THR A 4 12.12 -15.76 11.39
N ILE A 5 12.29 -16.09 10.12
CA ILE A 5 11.78 -15.29 8.99
C ILE A 5 10.25 -15.27 8.99
N ALA A 6 9.60 -16.40 9.23
CA ALA A 6 8.14 -16.48 9.37
C ALA A 6 7.62 -15.54 10.47
N LYS A 7 8.26 -15.54 11.65
CA LYS A 7 7.94 -14.63 12.76
C LYS A 7 8.14 -13.15 12.41
N GLN A 8 9.13 -12.83 11.59
CA GLN A 8 9.37 -11.46 11.15
C GLN A 8 8.29 -10.99 10.17
N TYR A 9 7.89 -11.85 9.23
CA TYR A 9 6.79 -11.56 8.32
C TYR A 9 5.44 -11.44 9.04
N THR A 10 5.12 -12.31 10.01
CA THR A 10 3.89 -12.16 10.81
C THR A 10 3.89 -10.86 11.59
N ARG A 11 5.03 -10.47 12.18
CA ARG A 11 5.18 -9.18 12.84
C ARG A 11 4.96 -8.02 11.87
N LEU A 12 5.59 -8.07 10.69
CA LEU A 12 5.43 -7.05 9.65
C LEU A 12 3.96 -6.89 9.27
N LEU A 13 3.24 -7.98 9.02
CA LEU A 13 1.83 -7.93 8.66
C LEU A 13 0.95 -7.32 9.77
N ALA A 14 1.28 -7.57 11.04
CA ALA A 14 0.53 -7.01 12.17
C ALA A 14 0.71 -5.49 12.31
N ILE A 15 1.89 -4.96 11.98
CA ILE A 15 2.22 -3.54 12.16
C ILE A 15 2.11 -2.73 10.87
N TRP A 16 1.93 -3.37 9.71
CA TRP A 16 1.91 -2.68 8.43
C TRP A 16 0.68 -1.74 8.33
N PRO A 17 0.86 -0.48 7.88
CA PRO A 17 -0.25 0.45 7.77
C PRO A 17 -1.27 0.01 6.71
N LYS A 18 -2.54 0.33 6.94
CA LYS A 18 -3.62 0.10 5.98
C LYS A 18 -3.57 1.17 4.89
N ASP A 19 -3.51 0.76 3.62
CA ASP A 19 -3.58 1.67 2.47
C ASP A 19 -5.05 2.03 2.19
N ALA A 20 -5.47 3.23 2.61
CA ALA A 20 -6.83 3.71 2.43
C ALA A 20 -7.16 4.09 0.97
N LEU A 21 -6.15 4.41 0.16
CA LEU A 21 -6.34 4.83 -1.23
C LEU A 21 -6.57 3.63 -2.16
N ARG A 22 -6.07 2.45 -1.77
CA ARG A 22 -6.18 1.21 -2.55
C ARG A 22 -6.64 0.04 -1.69
N PRO A 23 -7.92 0.05 -1.22
CA PRO A 23 -8.44 -0.98 -0.34
C PRO A 23 -8.42 -2.39 -0.97
N ASN A 24 -8.56 -2.48 -2.30
CA ASN A 24 -8.56 -3.76 -3.02
C ASN A 24 -7.16 -4.30 -3.33
N LEU A 25 -6.11 -3.48 -3.19
CA LEU A 25 -4.74 -3.85 -3.52
C LEU A 25 -3.76 -3.46 -2.41
N PRO A 26 -3.96 -3.97 -1.18
CA PRO A 26 -3.09 -3.63 -0.07
C PRO A 26 -1.73 -4.33 -0.25
N PHE A 27 -0.64 -3.63 0.05
CA PHE A 27 0.71 -4.19 -0.01
C PHE A 27 0.89 -5.41 0.92
N THR A 28 0.06 -5.52 1.96
CA THR A 28 0.01 -6.71 2.84
C THR A 28 -0.21 -8.00 2.08
N ARG A 29 -1.00 -8.01 0.99
CA ARG A 29 -1.18 -9.19 0.11
C ARG A 29 0.14 -9.66 -0.49
N ALA A 30 1.01 -8.73 -0.90
CA ALA A 30 2.32 -9.07 -1.46
C ALA A 30 3.27 -9.63 -0.39
N ILE A 31 3.21 -9.08 0.83
CA ILE A 31 3.97 -9.57 1.98
C ILE A 31 3.50 -10.98 2.36
N GLU A 32 2.19 -11.20 2.44
CA GLU A 32 1.57 -12.51 2.70
C GLU A 32 2.04 -13.54 1.68
N HIS A 33 1.86 -13.24 0.38
CA HIS A 33 2.25 -14.12 -0.71
C HIS A 33 3.73 -14.52 -0.65
N ARG A 34 4.61 -13.59 -0.30
CA ARG A 34 6.05 -13.87 -0.12
C ARG A 34 6.34 -14.67 1.17
N GLY A 35 5.53 -14.52 2.20
CA GLY A 35 5.65 -15.24 3.48
C GLY A 35 5.14 -16.69 3.46
N LEU A 36 4.21 -17.04 2.56
CA LEU A 36 3.64 -18.38 2.40
C LEU A 36 4.69 -19.51 2.37
N PRO A 37 5.76 -19.46 1.54
CA PRO A 37 6.78 -20.53 1.51
C PRO A 37 7.52 -20.71 2.84
N PHE A 38 7.46 -19.75 3.76
CA PHE A 38 8.08 -19.82 5.08
C PHE A 38 7.10 -20.26 6.19
N GLY A 39 5.83 -20.55 5.85
CA GLY A 39 4.80 -20.99 6.80
C GLY A 39 4.06 -19.85 7.50
N VAL A 40 4.04 -18.65 6.91
CA VAL A 40 3.23 -17.52 7.40
C VAL A 40 1.75 -17.82 7.09
N GLN A 41 0.90 -17.73 8.11
CA GLN A 41 -0.54 -17.86 7.92
C GLN A 41 -1.13 -16.54 7.42
N PRO A 42 -1.97 -16.56 6.37
CA PRO A 42 -2.60 -15.35 5.86
C PRO A 42 -3.55 -14.76 6.91
N ILE A 43 -3.54 -13.43 7.06
CA ILE A 43 -4.48 -12.71 7.95
C ILE A 43 -5.83 -12.52 7.23
N THR A 44 -5.87 -12.81 5.93
CA THR A 44 -7.01 -12.64 5.03
C THR A 44 -8.10 -13.72 5.23
N HIS A 45 -8.77 -13.73 6.39
CA HIS A 45 -10.01 -14.50 6.62
C HIS A 45 -11.24 -13.64 6.98
N ALA A 46 -11.20 -12.31 6.87
CA ALA A 46 -12.27 -11.43 7.37
C ALA A 46 -12.73 -10.30 6.41
N SER A 47 -12.51 -10.40 5.09
CA SER A 47 -13.05 -9.41 4.14
C SER A 47 -13.38 -9.99 2.75
N GLU A 48 -13.92 -11.22 2.71
CA GLU A 48 -14.49 -11.81 1.49
C GLU A 48 -16.02 -11.66 1.44
N GLU A 49 -16.53 -10.44 1.38
CA GLU A 49 -17.87 -10.12 0.84
C GLU A 49 -17.71 -8.72 0.21
N THR A 50 -17.87 -8.39 -1.07
CA THR A 50 -18.67 -8.90 -2.20
C THR A 50 -17.98 -8.34 -3.45
N SER A 51 -17.65 -9.09 -4.52
CA SER A 51 -18.47 -9.20 -5.74
C SER A 51 -17.66 -9.86 -6.86
N LYS A 52 -18.33 -10.71 -7.62
CA LYS A 52 -17.81 -11.54 -8.72
C LYS A 52 -17.58 -10.74 -10.02
N SER A 53 -16.58 -11.17 -10.79
CA SER A 53 -16.58 -11.36 -12.26
C SER A 53 -16.56 -10.12 -13.20
N ASN A 54 -15.38 -9.74 -13.74
CA ASN A 54 -14.94 -10.14 -15.11
C ASN A 54 -13.69 -9.37 -15.63
N THR A 55 -12.67 -10.15 -15.98
CA THR A 55 -11.69 -10.05 -17.08
C THR A 55 -11.15 -8.69 -17.54
N ALA A 56 -9.88 -8.42 -17.24
CA ALA A 56 -8.87 -8.02 -18.24
C ALA A 56 -7.43 -8.26 -17.71
N ALA A 57 -6.71 -9.14 -18.41
CA ALA A 57 -5.26 -9.36 -18.46
C ALA A 57 -4.41 -9.19 -17.16
N PRO A 58 -3.85 -10.29 -16.61
CA PRO A 58 -2.73 -10.17 -15.69
C PRO A 58 -1.48 -9.81 -16.51
N SER A 59 -1.07 -8.53 -16.48
CA SER A 59 0.31 -8.20 -16.84
C SER A 59 1.22 -8.94 -15.86
N GLN A 60 1.82 -10.00 -16.39
CA GLN A 60 2.81 -10.84 -15.76
C GLN A 60 3.96 -9.97 -15.26
N LEU A 61 3.96 -9.66 -13.97
CA LEU A 61 5.20 -9.64 -13.20
C LEU A 61 5.33 -11.03 -12.58
N SER A 62 5.67 -11.98 -13.44
CA SER A 62 6.37 -13.19 -13.05
C SER A 62 7.71 -12.78 -12.44
N SER A 63 7.73 -12.34 -11.18
CA SER A 63 8.89 -12.59 -10.35
C SER A 63 8.85 -14.08 -10.03
N SER A 64 9.41 -14.88 -10.92
CA SER A 64 9.82 -16.24 -10.62
C SER A 64 10.53 -16.21 -9.27
N LEU A 65 10.02 -16.94 -8.28
CA LEU A 65 10.74 -17.19 -7.04
C LEU A 65 12.04 -17.93 -7.43
N PRO A 66 13.24 -17.33 -7.27
CA PRO A 66 14.41 -18.19 -7.14
C PRO A 66 14.29 -18.90 -5.79
N PRO A 67 14.51 -20.23 -5.74
CA PRO A 67 14.42 -20.98 -4.50
C PRO A 67 15.45 -20.45 -3.48
N ALA A 68 15.06 -20.46 -2.20
CA ALA A 68 15.93 -20.76 -1.07
C ALA A 68 17.13 -19.81 -0.75
N ASN A 69 17.19 -18.59 -1.27
CA ASN A 69 18.21 -17.63 -0.80
C ASN A 69 17.81 -16.97 0.53
N LEU A 70 17.93 -17.71 1.63
CA LEU A 70 17.63 -17.22 2.99
C LEU A 70 18.30 -15.87 3.31
N ARG A 71 19.52 -15.65 2.79
CA ARG A 71 20.27 -14.40 2.96
C ARG A 71 19.61 -13.22 2.25
N LEU A 72 19.07 -13.43 1.05
CA LEU A 72 18.35 -12.37 0.31
C LEU A 72 17.02 -12.08 0.97
N GLU A 73 16.32 -13.11 1.45
CA GLU A 73 15.06 -12.92 2.19
C GLU A 73 15.26 -12.15 3.50
N GLN A 74 16.35 -12.43 4.23
CA GLN A 74 16.67 -11.64 5.41
C GLN A 74 16.94 -10.17 5.06
N ALA A 75 17.63 -9.89 3.95
CA ALA A 75 17.86 -8.52 3.48
C ALA A 75 16.55 -7.84 3.08
N GLN A 76 15.65 -8.56 2.41
CA GLN A 76 14.32 -8.08 2.03
C GLN A 76 13.51 -7.70 3.27
N VAL A 77 13.42 -8.58 4.27
CA VAL A 77 12.70 -8.34 5.52
C VAL A 77 13.28 -7.14 6.27
N ASN A 78 14.62 -7.02 6.32
CA ASN A 78 15.28 -5.87 6.94
C ASN A 78 14.99 -4.56 6.19
N ALA A 79 14.88 -4.61 4.86
CA ALA A 79 14.46 -3.47 4.05
C ALA A 79 13.01 -3.07 4.37
N LEU A 80 12.09 -4.03 4.51
CA LEU A 80 10.70 -3.75 4.91
C LEU A 80 10.62 -3.07 6.28
N PHE A 81 11.38 -3.55 7.28
CA PHE A 81 11.45 -2.86 8.58
C PHE A 81 12.07 -1.47 8.47
N SER A 82 13.07 -1.28 7.61
CA SER A 82 13.68 0.04 7.39
C SER A 82 12.71 1.03 6.74
N LEU A 83 11.81 0.56 5.88
CA LEU A 83 10.73 1.36 5.30
C LEU A 83 9.66 1.68 6.34
N LEU A 84 9.24 0.70 7.14
CA LEU A 84 8.22 0.89 8.16
C LEU A 84 8.64 1.91 9.24
N GLU A 85 9.93 1.96 9.56
CA GLU A 85 10.50 2.93 10.53
C GLU A 85 10.78 4.31 9.90
N ASP A 86 10.49 4.49 8.61
CA ASP A 86 10.84 5.68 7.82
C ASP A 86 12.33 6.07 7.97
N ARG A 87 13.20 5.06 8.10
CA ARG A 87 14.62 5.24 8.46
C ARG A 87 15.34 6.21 7.53
N TYR A 88 15.02 6.17 6.24
CA TYR A 88 15.68 7.00 5.23
C TYR A 88 15.16 8.44 5.24
N SER A 89 13.87 8.65 5.55
CA SER A 89 13.31 9.98 5.77
C SER A 89 13.99 10.67 6.96
N LYS A 90 14.16 9.93 8.07
CA LYS A 90 14.84 10.42 9.28
C LYS A 90 16.33 10.68 9.06
N LYS A 91 17.02 9.81 8.31
CA LYS A 91 18.46 9.94 8.06
C LYS A 91 18.79 11.08 7.09
N TYR A 92 17.95 11.30 6.09
CA TYR A 92 18.17 12.30 5.04
C TYR A 92 17.05 13.33 5.08
N VAL A 93 17.05 14.16 6.13
CA VAL A 93 16.04 15.20 6.32
C VAL A 93 16.09 16.20 5.17
N LEU A 94 14.95 16.40 4.52
CA LEU A 94 14.81 17.35 3.42
C LEU A 94 14.68 18.77 3.98
N SER A 95 15.31 19.74 3.30
CA SER A 95 15.12 21.15 3.62
C SER A 95 13.66 21.55 3.41
N PRO A 96 13.06 22.36 4.30
CA PRO A 96 11.67 22.78 4.17
C PRO A 96 11.38 23.54 2.87
N GLY A 97 12.40 24.17 2.25
CA GLY A 97 12.25 24.84 0.96
C GLY A 97 12.03 23.88 -0.22
N VAL A 98 12.45 22.61 -0.11
CA VAL A 98 12.25 21.61 -1.20
C VAL A 98 10.78 21.25 -1.34
N LEU A 99 10.04 21.21 -0.22
CA LEU A 99 8.61 20.86 -0.19
C LEU A 99 7.70 22.10 -0.23
N LYS A 100 8.25 23.30 -0.41
CA LYS A 100 7.51 24.57 -0.46
C LYS A 100 7.95 25.37 -1.68
N PRO A 101 7.35 25.13 -2.86
CA PRO A 101 7.75 25.83 -4.08
C PRO A 101 7.46 27.33 -3.95
N THR A 102 8.34 28.17 -4.48
CA THR A 102 8.24 29.64 -4.37
C THR A 102 6.90 30.19 -4.85
N SER A 103 6.34 29.61 -5.92
CA SER A 103 5.06 30.06 -6.49
C SER A 103 3.84 29.73 -5.63
N ALA A 104 3.92 28.70 -4.78
CA ALA A 104 2.80 28.23 -3.97
C ALA A 104 3.29 27.42 -2.75
N PRO A 105 3.71 28.09 -1.65
CA PRO A 105 4.34 27.42 -0.52
C PRO A 105 3.41 26.40 0.19
N GLU A 106 2.09 26.60 0.11
CA GLU A 106 1.07 25.73 0.72
C GLU A 106 0.51 24.67 -0.26
N TYR A 107 1.17 24.43 -1.39
CA TYR A 107 0.67 23.49 -2.40
C TYR A 107 0.60 22.05 -1.87
N TYR A 108 1.71 21.53 -1.35
CA TYR A 108 1.78 20.14 -0.90
C TYR A 108 1.01 19.90 0.41
N THR A 109 0.87 20.91 1.28
CA THR A 109 0.07 20.82 2.50
C THR A 109 -1.41 20.62 2.15
N LYS A 110 -1.95 21.47 1.26
CA LYS A 110 -3.32 21.33 0.75
C LYS A 110 -3.54 20.00 0.03
N LEU A 111 -2.56 19.56 -0.77
CA LEU A 111 -2.63 18.28 -1.49
C LEU A 111 -2.69 17.09 -0.53
N MET A 112 -1.86 17.08 0.52
CA MET A 112 -1.89 16.02 1.54
C MET A 112 -3.22 16.00 2.29
N GLU A 113 -3.75 17.15 2.69
CA GLU A 113 -5.08 17.23 3.31
C GLU A 113 -6.19 16.69 2.40
N GLU A 114 -6.12 16.99 1.10
CA GLU A 114 -7.08 16.49 0.13
C GLU A 114 -6.99 14.96 -0.02
N ILE A 115 -5.77 14.43 -0.09
CA ILE A 115 -5.52 12.98 -0.18
C ILE A 115 -6.00 12.24 1.08
N GLU A 116 -5.82 12.80 2.28
CA GLU A 116 -6.34 12.21 3.51
C GLU A 116 -7.87 12.25 3.59
N LYS A 117 -8.49 13.28 3.02
CA LYS A 117 -9.95 13.40 2.93
C LYS A 117 -10.52 12.49 1.84
N ALA A 118 -9.79 12.21 0.77
CA ALA A 118 -10.24 11.42 -0.39
C ALA A 118 -10.83 10.04 -0.05
N PRO A 119 -10.25 9.17 0.80
CA PRO A 119 -10.86 7.87 1.12
C PRO A 119 -12.19 8.01 1.89
N LYS A 120 -12.40 9.13 2.60
CA LYS A 120 -13.66 9.46 3.28
C LYS A 120 -14.65 10.16 2.34
N LYS A 121 -14.16 10.82 1.29
CA LYS A 121 -14.95 11.36 0.17
C LYS A 121 -15.38 10.17 -0.69
N THR A 122 -16.42 9.51 -0.25
CA THR A 122 -17.00 8.33 -0.88
C THR A 122 -17.15 8.55 -2.39
N TRP A 123 -16.80 7.54 -3.17
CA TRP A 123 -17.20 7.29 -4.56
C TRP A 123 -18.65 7.72 -4.91
N TRP A 124 -19.53 7.82 -3.91
CA TRP A 124 -20.86 8.42 -3.97
C TRP A 124 -20.88 9.92 -4.36
N GLU A 125 -19.97 10.78 -3.86
CA GLU A 125 -19.84 12.18 -4.30
C GLU A 125 -19.44 12.26 -5.76
N ALA A 126 -18.45 11.44 -6.18
CA ALA A 126 -18.05 11.35 -7.58
C ALA A 126 -19.21 10.91 -8.50
N LYS A 127 -20.09 10.03 -8.00
CA LYS A 127 -21.29 9.58 -8.73
C LYS A 127 -22.43 10.61 -8.72
N VAL A 128 -22.61 11.34 -7.61
CA VAL A 128 -23.57 12.45 -7.48
C VAL A 128 -23.16 13.64 -8.33
N ASP A 129 -21.87 13.95 -8.43
CA ASP A 129 -21.35 15.00 -9.32
C ASP A 129 -21.50 14.60 -10.79
N GLN A 130 -21.27 13.33 -11.15
CA GLN A 130 -21.62 12.83 -12.48
C GLN A 130 -23.12 12.95 -12.78
N TRP A 131 -23.98 12.69 -11.79
CA TRP A 131 -25.44 12.84 -11.92
C TRP A 131 -25.87 14.31 -12.06
N LYS A 132 -25.32 15.22 -11.23
CA LYS A 132 -25.59 16.66 -11.29
C LYS A 132 -25.11 17.29 -12.61
N MET A 133 -23.95 16.86 -13.11
CA MET A 133 -23.46 17.27 -14.42
C MET A 133 -24.35 16.77 -15.56
N LYS A 134 -25.01 15.60 -15.43
CA LYS A 134 -25.97 15.11 -16.43
C LYS A 134 -27.31 15.85 -16.42
N ILE A 135 -27.76 16.34 -15.26
CA ILE A 135 -29.02 17.07 -15.11
C ILE A 135 -28.89 18.54 -15.54
N ARG A 136 -27.69 19.13 -15.42
CA ARG A 136 -27.41 20.52 -15.86
C ARG A 136 -27.39 20.71 -17.39
N TRP A 137 -27.38 19.61 -18.15
CA TRP A 137 -27.35 19.60 -19.62
C TRP A 137 -28.47 18.71 -20.20
N SER A 138 -29.63 18.67 -19.53
CA SER A 138 -30.90 18.15 -20.06
C SER A 138 -31.95 19.25 -20.06
#